data_AF-A0A8T3W945-F1
#
_entry.id   AF-A0A8T3W945-F1
#
_cell.length_a   1.000
_cell.length_b   1.000
_cell.length_c   1.000
_cell.angle_alpha   90.00
_cell.angle_beta   90.00
_cell.angle_gamma   90.00
#
_symmetry.space_group_name_H-M   'P 1'
#
loop_
_entity.id
_entity.type
_entity.pdbx_description
1 polymer ?
#
loop_
_entity_poly.entity_id
_entity_poly.type
_entity_poly.pdbx_seq_one_letter_code
_entity_poly.pdbx_strand_id
1 'polypeptide(L)'
;MLVKRIVKLKGDMMLKTKKVTDVFGLRVFTDEGYYYGEIEEVVLQGNRVWGWRIKATKNSQLFRVLTGAKGATIPHQLVRSIGDIIIISKNALPSEEMAVEEQTVEEY
;
A
#
# COMPACT_ATOMS: atom_id res chain seq x y z
N MET A 1 54.34 -13.94 5.60
CA MET A 1 53.10 -14.18 4.84
C MET A 1 51.94 -14.14 5.84
N LEU A 2 51.55 -12.93 6.23
CA LEU A 2 50.55 -12.67 7.27
C LEU A 2 49.16 -12.80 6.63
N VAL A 3 48.29 -13.56 7.27
CA VAL A 3 46.98 -13.97 6.79
C VAL A 3 46.04 -12.75 6.65
N LYS A 4 46.17 -11.99 5.56
CA LYS A 4 45.22 -10.97 5.09
C LYS A 4 43.91 -11.60 4.57
N ARG A 5 43.45 -12.66 5.22
CA ARG A 5 42.31 -13.47 4.79
C ARG A 5 41.37 -13.75 5.97
N ILE A 6 41.05 -12.72 6.75
CA ILE A 6 39.73 -12.60 7.37
C ILE A 6 38.95 -11.70 6.43
N VAL A 7 38.38 -12.39 5.47
CA VAL A 7 37.58 -11.88 4.37
C VAL A 7 36.36 -11.19 4.98
N LYS A 8 36.32 -9.86 4.85
CA LYS A 8 35.13 -9.06 4.50
C LYS A 8 33.82 -9.82 4.75
N LEU A 9 33.38 -9.86 6.00
CA LEU A 9 32.04 -10.35 6.32
C LEU A 9 31.05 -9.43 5.59
N LYS A 10 30.20 -10.07 4.78
CA LYS A 10 28.98 -9.57 4.14
C LYS A 10 28.71 -8.08 4.36
N GLY A 11 28.76 -7.30 3.27
CA GLY A 11 28.37 -5.90 3.27
C GLY A 11 27.11 -5.69 4.09
N ASP A 12 27.15 -4.66 4.94
CA ASP A 12 26.12 -4.30 5.90
C ASP A 12 24.73 -4.63 5.36
N MET A 13 24.09 -5.67 5.91
CA MET A 13 22.64 -5.76 5.88
C MET A 13 22.13 -4.69 6.82
N MET A 14 22.27 -3.43 6.40
CA MET A 14 21.66 -2.28 7.07
C MET A 14 20.16 -2.52 7.09
N LEU A 15 19.61 -2.51 8.29
CA LEU A 15 18.18 -2.38 8.48
C LEU A 15 17.73 -1.12 7.74
N LYS A 16 16.98 -1.31 6.64
CA LYS A 16 16.39 -0.21 5.88
C LYS A 16 15.21 0.32 6.68
N THR A 17 15.47 1.31 7.52
CA THR A 17 14.44 1.99 8.30
C THR A 17 13.95 3.22 7.54
N LYS A 18 12.63 3.41 7.46
CA LYS A 18 11.99 4.62 6.91
C LYS A 18 11.11 5.25 7.98
N LYS A 19 11.12 6.58 8.09
CA LYS A 19 10.22 7.26 9.03
C LYS A 19 8.81 7.20 8.46
N VAL A 20 7.82 6.99 9.33
CA VAL A 20 6.41 6.94 8.92
C VAL A 20 5.96 8.26 8.29
N THR A 21 6.52 9.38 8.74
CA THR A 21 6.29 10.71 8.18
C THR A 21 6.64 10.82 6.69
N ASP A 22 7.62 10.04 6.24
CA ASP A 22 8.10 10.08 4.86
C ASP A 22 7.23 9.22 3.93
N VAL A 23 6.19 8.59 4.47
CA VAL A 23 5.28 7.69 3.75
C VAL A 23 3.98 8.40 3.36
N PHE A 24 3.63 9.51 4.02
CA PHE A 24 2.45 10.30 3.68
C PHE A 24 2.56 10.87 2.26
N GLY A 25 1.47 10.79 1.49
CA GLY A 25 1.41 11.25 0.10
C GLY A 25 2.14 10.34 -0.89
N LEU A 26 2.80 9.27 -0.46
CA LEU A 26 3.39 8.32 -1.39
C LEU A 26 2.30 7.61 -2.21
N ARG A 27 2.62 7.40 -3.48
CA ARG A 27 1.77 6.68 -4.43
C ARG A 27 1.80 5.20 -4.14
N VAL A 28 0.62 4.59 -4.12
CA VAL A 28 0.42 3.16 -3.90
C VAL A 28 0.02 2.49 -5.21
N PHE A 29 0.67 1.38 -5.50
CA PHE A 29 0.42 0.55 -6.66
C PHE A 29 0.15 -0.89 -6.26
N THR A 30 -0.65 -1.61 -7.04
CA THR A 30 -0.78 -3.06 -6.90
C THR A 30 0.48 -3.75 -7.45
N ASP A 31 0.66 -5.02 -7.13
CA ASP A 31 1.72 -5.87 -7.66
C ASP A 31 1.61 -6.12 -9.17
N GLU A 32 0.45 -5.85 -9.75
CA GLU A 32 0.20 -5.85 -11.20
C GLU A 32 0.51 -4.49 -11.86
N GLY A 33 0.96 -3.50 -11.08
CA GLY A 33 1.39 -2.19 -11.58
C GLY A 33 0.29 -1.14 -11.71
N TYR A 34 -0.91 -1.42 -11.21
CA TYR A 34 -2.01 -0.47 -11.29
C TYR A 34 -1.98 0.54 -10.14
N TYR A 35 -2.34 1.79 -10.44
CA TYR A 35 -2.40 2.85 -9.45
C TYR A 35 -3.63 2.71 -8.54
N TYR A 36 -3.37 2.59 -7.24
CA TYR A 36 -4.39 2.36 -6.21
C TYR A 36 -4.78 3.63 -5.48
N GLY A 37 -3.85 4.56 -5.25
CA GLY A 37 -4.11 5.83 -4.57
C GLY A 37 -2.89 6.43 -3.89
N GLU A 38 -3.11 7.29 -2.91
CA GLU A 38 -2.07 7.95 -2.11
C GLU A 38 -2.25 7.67 -0.62
N ILE A 39 -1.16 7.52 0.12
CA ILE A 39 -1.23 7.40 1.58
C ILE A 39 -1.75 8.68 2.21
N GLU A 40 -2.82 8.55 2.99
CA GLU A 40 -3.45 9.63 3.73
C GLU A 40 -3.05 9.55 5.22
N GLU A 41 -3.20 8.38 5.82
CA GLU A 41 -2.98 8.17 7.26
C GLU A 41 -2.29 6.83 7.53
N VAL A 42 -1.68 6.71 8.71
CA VAL A 42 -1.14 5.46 9.25
C VAL A 42 -2.01 5.01 10.42
N VAL A 43 -2.39 3.74 10.44
CA VAL A 43 -3.11 3.14 11.56
C VAL A 43 -2.09 2.42 12.44
N LEU A 44 -1.98 2.86 13.69
CA LEU A 44 -1.10 2.28 14.68
C LEU A 44 -1.90 1.45 15.69
N GLN A 45 -1.34 0.31 16.09
CA GLN A 45 -1.83 -0.46 17.22
C GLN A 45 -0.69 -0.58 18.24
N GLY A 46 -0.76 0.21 19.31
CA GLY A 46 0.37 0.41 20.21
C GLY A 46 1.55 1.04 19.48
N ASN A 47 2.71 0.36 19.45
CA ASN A 47 3.93 0.82 18.78
C ASN A 47 4.21 0.09 17.45
N ARG A 48 3.17 -0.47 16.81
CA ARG A 48 3.29 -1.18 15.52
C ARG A 48 2.35 -0.57 14.49
N VAL A 49 2.81 -0.54 13.23
CA VAL A 49 1.96 -0.17 12.09
C VAL A 49 1.01 -1.33 11.81
N TRP A 50 -0.29 -1.08 12.01
CA TRP A 50 -1.35 -2.05 11.74
C TRP A 50 -1.82 -1.98 10.29
N GLY A 51 -1.94 -0.77 9.76
CA GLY A 51 -2.42 -0.55 8.41
C GLY A 51 -2.19 0.86 7.89
N TRP A 52 -2.63 1.06 6.66
CA TRP A 52 -2.43 2.27 5.89
C TRP A 52 -3.76 2.74 5.32
N ARG A 53 -4.13 3.98 5.59
CA ARG A 53 -5.29 4.59 4.95
C ARG A 53 -4.87 5.18 3.63
N ILE A 54 -5.54 4.76 2.56
CA ILE A 54 -5.24 5.19 1.21
C ILE A 54 -6.44 5.96 0.69
N LYS A 55 -6.23 7.23 0.32
CA LYS A 55 -7.27 8.03 -0.33
C LYS A 55 -7.40 7.63 -1.80
N ALA A 56 -8.64 7.45 -2.24
CA ALA A 56 -8.95 7.23 -3.65
C ALA A 56 -8.80 8.56 -4.39
N THR A 57 -8.03 8.57 -5.47
CA THR A 57 -7.93 9.74 -6.37
C THR A 57 -8.75 9.46 -7.63
N LYS A 58 -9.16 10.50 -8.36
CA LYS A 58 -10.05 10.39 -9.54
C LYS A 58 -9.57 9.39 -10.60
N ASN A 59 -8.25 9.15 -10.66
CA ASN A 59 -7.62 8.24 -11.62
C ASN A 59 -7.23 6.88 -11.02
N SER A 60 -7.67 6.55 -9.80
CA SER A 60 -7.32 5.30 -9.12
C SER A 60 -8.31 4.17 -9.40
N GLN A 61 -7.82 2.93 -9.37
CA GLN A 61 -8.70 1.75 -9.48
C GLN A 61 -9.75 1.71 -8.37
N LEU A 62 -9.39 2.13 -7.16
CA LEU A 62 -10.30 2.24 -6.02
C LEU A 62 -11.54 3.07 -6.33
N PHE A 63 -11.36 4.24 -6.94
CA PHE A 63 -12.46 5.14 -7.25
C PHE A 63 -13.45 4.54 -8.27
N ARG A 64 -12.98 3.66 -9.16
CA ARG A 64 -13.82 2.99 -10.16
C ARG A 64 -14.62 1.82 -9.57
N VAL A 65 -14.02 1.07 -8.65
CA VAL A 65 -14.62 -0.14 -8.06
C VAL A 65 -15.56 0.23 -6.92
N LEU A 66 -15.20 1.25 -6.12
CA LEU A 66 -15.98 1.72 -4.99
C LEU A 66 -16.58 3.08 -5.35
N THR A 67 -17.68 3.07 -6.11
CA THR A 67 -18.40 4.25 -6.59
C THR A 67 -18.65 5.26 -5.47
N GLY A 68 -17.77 6.26 -5.34
CA GLY A 68 -17.87 7.32 -4.34
C GLY A 68 -17.17 7.09 -2.99
N ALA A 69 -16.45 5.98 -2.78
CA ALA A 69 -15.68 5.79 -1.55
C ALA A 69 -14.43 6.71 -1.54
N LYS A 70 -14.23 7.44 -0.44
CA LYS A 70 -13.10 8.39 -0.29
C LYS A 70 -11.73 7.71 -0.16
N GLY A 71 -11.70 6.41 0.16
CA GLY A 71 -10.48 5.65 0.37
C GLY A 71 -10.74 4.29 1.02
N ALA A 72 -9.67 3.55 1.28
CA ALA A 72 -9.71 2.24 1.94
C ALA A 72 -8.55 2.09 2.93
N THR A 73 -8.77 1.30 3.98
CA THR A 73 -7.72 0.93 4.95
C THR A 73 -7.13 -0.42 4.58
N ILE A 74 -5.83 -0.45 4.30
CA ILE A 74 -5.10 -1.65 3.91
C ILE A 74 -4.24 -2.17 5.07
N PRO A 75 -4.41 -3.43 5.50
CA PRO A 75 -3.55 -4.04 6.51
C PRO A 75 -2.09 -4.07 6.07
N HIS A 76 -1.17 -3.84 7.02
CA HIS A 76 0.27 -3.85 6.75
C HIS A 76 0.75 -5.17 6.13
N GLN A 77 0.07 -6.29 6.42
CA GLN A 77 0.37 -7.62 5.87
C GLN A 77 0.22 -7.72 4.34
N LEU A 78 -0.60 -6.86 3.73
CA LEU A 78 -0.79 -6.83 2.28
C LEU A 78 0.25 -5.94 1.58
N VAL A 79 1.09 -5.23 2.32
CA VAL A 79 2.16 -4.39 1.76
C VAL A 79 3.36 -5.26 1.43
N ARG A 80 3.78 -5.24 0.17
CA ARG A 80 4.94 -6.01 -0.32
C ARG A 80 6.24 -5.26 -0.21
N SER A 81 6.21 -3.95 -0.45
CA SER A 81 7.42 -3.12 -0.36
C SER A 81 7.08 -1.65 -0.09
N ILE A 82 7.95 -0.98 0.67
CA ILE A 82 7.88 0.45 0.96
C ILE A 82 9.22 1.08 0.53
N GLY A 83 9.16 1.94 -0.48
CA GLY A 83 10.29 2.72 -1.00
C GLY A 83 9.81 4.12 -1.36
N ASP A 84 10.21 4.63 -2.52
CA ASP A 84 9.66 5.88 -3.09
C ASP A 84 8.19 5.73 -3.52
N ILE A 85 7.78 4.49 -3.76
CA ILE A 85 6.40 4.07 -3.94
C ILE A 85 6.09 2.92 -2.97
N ILE A 86 4.80 2.66 -2.77
CA ILE A 86 4.34 1.50 -2.00
C ILE A 86 3.72 0.50 -2.96
N ILE A 87 4.05 -0.77 -2.78
CA ILE A 87 3.44 -1.86 -3.54
C ILE A 87 2.60 -2.69 -2.59
N ILE A 88 1.34 -2.91 -2.95
CA ILE A 88 0.39 -3.75 -2.23
C ILE A 88 0.00 -4.96 -3.07
N SER A 89 -0.44 -6.03 -2.41
CA SER A 89 -1.04 -7.17 -3.08
C SER A 89 -2.37 -6.78 -3.73
N LYS A 90 -2.67 -7.28 -4.92
CA LYS A 90 -3.98 -7.12 -5.57
C LYS A 90 -5.17 -7.56 -4.71
N ASN A 91 -4.96 -8.48 -3.77
CA ASN A 91 -5.98 -8.94 -2.81
C ASN A 91 -6.46 -7.83 -1.86
N ALA A 92 -5.81 -6.66 -1.87
CA ALA A 92 -6.28 -5.47 -1.18
C ALA A 92 -7.50 -4.82 -1.85
N LEU A 93 -7.79 -5.15 -3.11
CA LEU A 93 -9.04 -4.78 -3.77
C LEU A 93 -10.16 -5.68 -3.24
N PRO A 94 -11.33 -5.13 -2.89
CA PRO A 94 -12.53 -5.94 -2.75
C PRO A 94 -12.75 -6.66 -4.09
N SER A 95 -13.01 -7.97 -4.04
CA SER A 95 -13.32 -8.76 -5.24
C SER A 95 -14.47 -8.10 -5.99
N GLU A 96 -14.37 -8.05 -7.32
CA GLU A 96 -15.37 -7.44 -8.23
C GLU A 96 -16.80 -7.98 -8.01
N GLU A 97 -16.92 -9.14 -7.35
CA GLU A 97 -18.18 -9.76 -6.91
C GLU A 97 -19.00 -8.90 -5.95
N MET A 98 -18.42 -7.88 -5.29
CA MET A 98 -19.15 -6.94 -4.41
C MET A 98 -19.50 -5.61 -5.08
N ALA A 99 -19.12 -5.39 -6.35
CA ALA A 99 -19.35 -4.13 -7.06
C ALA A 99 -20.68 -4.09 -7.85
N VAL A 100 -21.51 -5.13 -7.74
CA VAL A 100 -22.80 -5.22 -8.45
C VAL A 100 -23.94 -5.47 -7.47
N GLU A 101 -24.30 -4.45 -6.69
CA GLU A 101 -25.66 -4.33 -6.13
C GLU A 101 -26.21 -2.93 -6.44
N GLU A 102 -26.96 -2.90 -7.55
CA GLU A 102 -28.22 -2.18 -7.76
C GLU A 102 -28.27 -0.64 -7.56
N GLN A 103 -28.10 0.08 -8.67
CA GLN A 103 -28.93 1.25 -8.97
C GLN A 103 -29.96 0.88 -10.05
N THR A 104 -31.09 0.30 -9.66
CA THR A 104 -32.33 0.39 -10.45
C THR A 104 -33.06 1.66 -10.01
N VAL A 105 -32.79 2.77 -10.69
CA VAL A 105 -33.62 3.97 -10.60
C VAL A 105 -34.81 3.72 -11.53
N GLU A 106 -35.96 3.32 -10.98
CA GLU A 106 -37.23 3.38 -11.71
C GLU A 106 -37.63 4.86 -11.85
N GLU A 107 -37.69 5.30 -13.10
CA GLU A 107 -38.22 6.58 -13.53
C GLU A 107 -39.74 6.41 -13.74
N TYR A 108 -40.55 7.16 -12.99
CA TYR A 108 -41.98 7.38 -13.22
C TYR A 108 -42.28 8.87 -13.17
#